data_AF-A0A7D9ITV6-F1
#
_entry.id   AF-A0A7D9ITV6-F1
#
_cell.length_a   1.000
_cell.length_b   1.000
_cell.length_c   1.000
_cell.angle_alpha   90.00
_cell.angle_beta   90.00
_cell.angle_gamma   90.00
#
_symmetry.space_group_name_H-M   'P 1'
#
loop_
_entity.id
_entity.type
_entity.pdbx_description
1 polymer ?
#
loop_
_entity_poly.entity_id
_entity_poly.type
_entity_poly.pdbx_seq_one_letter_code
_entity_poly.pdbx_strand_id
1 'polypeptide(L)'
;MKDIIASVEQGINNLTIDEKNDIRERISSVIKSAKCPTNRNLSRQEEKALKDFRNDKEIMIIKADKGNAVVIMNRTDYQNHVEEMLKHKNTYKRITDKRRNPTSKTETDLQQILLKLNDTGYITENEYTKLKPFDSYPAAFYCLPKIHKVSLVEQDEHFKTEAGTDIPFRPINSSIGSPTYEVSKYLARILKHLYNENYTVKNSKEFATFVTNQKINPDEQLVSFDVTSLFTSIPVDLALQINRKRRACKHKSLDTTHQFNRRTDLQLIK
;
A
#
# COMPACT_ATOMS: atom_id res chain seq x y z
N MET A 1 17.61 10.91 16.73
CA MET A 1 17.12 11.55 17.97
C MET A 1 15.60 11.66 18.00
N LYS A 2 14.97 12.25 16.98
CA LYS A 2 13.49 12.26 16.85
C LYS A 2 12.87 10.86 16.90
N ASP A 3 13.48 9.87 16.25
CA ASP A 3 12.98 8.49 16.23
C ASP A 3 13.09 7.80 17.60
N ILE A 4 14.11 8.13 18.39
CA ILE A 4 14.29 7.60 19.75
C ILE A 4 13.19 8.16 20.66
N ILE A 5 12.94 9.47 20.59
CA ILE A 5 11.87 10.11 21.37
C ILE A 5 10.50 9.55 20.97
N ALA A 6 10.23 9.41 19.67
CA ALA A 6 8.96 8.86 19.18
C ALA A 6 8.75 7.40 19.63
N SER A 7 9.79 6.56 19.59
CA SER A 7 9.72 5.16 20.01
C SER A 7 9.48 5.02 21.52
N VAL A 8 10.14 5.87 22.32
CA VAL A 8 9.96 5.92 23.77
C VAL A 8 8.55 6.36 24.13
N GLU A 9 8.08 7.47 23.54
CA GLU A 9 6.73 8.00 23.80
C GLU A 9 5.65 6.96 23.46
N GLN A 10 5.86 6.19 22.38
CA GLN A 10 4.99 5.08 22.02
C GLN A 10 5.03 3.95 23.06
N GLY A 11 6.21 3.63 23.61
CA GLY A 11 6.40 2.59 24.61
C GLY A 11 5.83 2.93 26.00
N ILE A 12 5.85 4.21 26.39
CA ILE A 12 5.36 4.66 27.71
C ILE A 12 3.86 4.98 27.72
N ASN A 13 3.15 4.83 26.60
CA ASN A 13 1.79 5.33 26.44
C ASN A 13 0.79 4.75 27.49
N ASN A 14 1.02 3.53 27.97
CA ASN A 14 0.16 2.84 28.94
C ASN A 14 0.53 3.09 30.42
N LEU A 15 1.57 3.88 30.69
CA LEU A 15 2.04 4.18 32.05
C LEU A 15 1.28 5.36 32.68
N THR A 16 1.39 5.47 34.01
CA THR A 16 0.87 6.62 34.76
C THR A 16 1.62 7.90 34.40
N ILE A 17 1.02 9.05 34.71
CA ILE A 17 1.61 10.36 34.37
C ILE A 17 2.98 10.53 35.05
N ASP A 18 3.11 10.07 36.29
CA ASP A 18 4.35 10.21 37.07
C ASP A 18 5.46 9.32 36.51
N GLU A 19 5.16 8.06 36.16
CA GLU A 19 6.12 7.15 35.51
C GLU A 19 6.55 7.66 34.14
N LYS A 20 5.63 8.25 33.36
CA LYS A 20 5.95 8.88 32.07
C LYS A 20 6.92 10.04 32.25
N ASN A 21 6.72 10.87 33.27
CA ASN A 21 7.56 12.04 33.52
C ASN A 21 8.95 11.63 34.03
N ASP A 22 9.07 10.63 34.91
CA ASP A 22 10.37 10.09 35.35
C ASP A 22 11.17 9.52 34.16
N ILE A 23 10.53 8.75 33.27
CA ILE A 23 11.19 8.21 32.07
C ILE A 23 11.62 9.34 31.11
N ARG A 24 10.76 10.35 30.89
CA ARG A 24 11.10 11.51 30.06
C ARG A 24 12.28 12.29 30.62
N GLU A 25 12.34 12.51 31.93
CA GLU A 25 13.44 13.20 32.59
C GLU A 25 14.76 12.43 32.44
N ARG A 26 14.75 11.12 32.68
CA ARG A 26 15.94 10.27 32.51
C ARG A 26 16.44 10.29 31.07
N ILE A 27 15.53 10.19 30.11
CA ILE A 27 15.89 10.21 28.68
C ILE A 27 16.39 11.59 28.26
N SER A 28 15.79 12.66 28.76
CA SER A 28 16.28 14.03 28.55
C SER A 28 17.70 14.19 29.09
N SER A 29 17.98 13.66 30.28
CA SER A 29 19.32 13.65 30.88
C SER A 29 20.33 12.84 30.04
N VAL A 30 19.96 11.64 29.59
CA VAL A 30 20.81 10.78 28.75
C VAL A 30 21.07 11.44 27.39
N ILE A 31 20.07 12.03 26.75
CA ILE A 31 20.24 12.70 25.45
C ILE A 31 21.12 13.95 25.60
N LYS A 32 20.96 14.72 26.68
CA LYS A 32 21.79 15.91 26.95
C LYS A 32 23.24 15.53 27.28
N SER A 33 23.47 14.41 27.95
CA SER A 33 24.80 13.92 28.32
C SER A 33 25.48 13.08 27.23
N ALA A 34 24.70 12.56 26.27
CA ALA A 34 25.21 11.79 25.14
C ALA A 34 26.09 12.67 24.26
N LYS A 35 27.38 12.33 24.20
CA LYS A 35 28.31 12.93 23.24
C LYS A 35 28.06 12.28 21.87
N CYS A 36 27.94 13.10 20.83
CA CYS A 36 27.91 12.60 19.47
C CYS A 36 29.19 11.79 19.21
N PRO A 37 29.13 10.59 18.60
CA PRO A 37 30.32 9.86 18.22
C PRO A 37 31.26 10.77 17.43
N THR A 38 32.51 10.90 17.89
CA THR A 38 33.52 11.74 17.24
C THR A 38 33.92 11.21 15.87
N ASN A 39 33.72 9.92 15.65
CA ASN A 39 34.07 9.24 14.41
C ASN A 39 32.91 9.40 13.43
N ARG A 40 33.16 10.11 12.33
CA ARG A 40 32.25 10.11 11.20
C ARG A 40 32.30 8.72 10.56
N ASN A 41 31.13 8.12 10.35
CA ASN A 41 31.00 6.85 9.61
C ASN A 41 31.33 7.00 8.11
N LEU A 42 31.50 8.25 7.64
CA LEU A 42 31.82 8.59 6.27
C LEU A 42 33.04 9.50 6.26
N SER A 43 33.95 9.24 5.33
CA SER A 43 35.04 10.15 5.01
C SER A 43 34.50 11.46 4.40
N ARG A 44 35.32 12.51 4.42
CA ARG A 44 34.96 13.79 3.78
C ARG A 44 34.73 13.64 2.26
N GLN A 45 35.45 12.71 1.63
CA GLN A 45 35.31 12.45 0.19
C GLN A 45 33.97 11.77 -0.11
N GLU A 46 33.57 10.76 0.67
CA GLU A 46 32.27 10.11 0.53
C GLU A 46 31.11 11.08 0.84
N GLU A 47 31.25 11.91 1.88
CA GLU A 47 30.26 12.93 2.21
C GLU A 47 30.09 13.94 1.06
N LYS A 48 31.20 14.34 0.42
CA LYS A 48 31.18 15.20 -0.76
C LYS A 48 30.52 14.51 -1.94
N ALA A 49 30.90 13.26 -2.24
CA ALA A 49 30.30 12.48 -3.32
C ALA A 49 28.78 12.31 -3.14
N LEU A 50 28.30 12.05 -1.92
CA LEU A 50 26.87 11.97 -1.62
C LEU A 50 26.15 13.31 -1.82
N LYS A 51 26.80 14.44 -1.49
CA LYS A 51 26.25 15.78 -1.77
C LYS A 51 26.20 16.05 -3.27
N ASP A 52 27.24 15.65 -4.00
CA ASP A 52 27.31 15.80 -5.45
C ASP A 52 26.21 14.97 -6.12
N PHE A 53 26.04 13.70 -5.73
CA PHE A 53 24.92 12.85 -6.19
C PHE A 53 23.55 13.42 -5.84
N ARG A 54 23.39 14.01 -4.66
CA ARG A 54 22.11 14.63 -4.27
C ARG A 54 21.80 15.88 -5.10
N ASN A 55 22.82 16.61 -5.53
CA ASN A 55 22.68 17.85 -6.29
C ASN A 55 22.55 17.62 -7.80
N ASP A 56 23.01 16.47 -8.29
CA ASP A 56 22.85 16.06 -9.68
C ASP A 56 21.37 15.83 -10.02
N LYS A 57 20.86 16.60 -10.98
CA LYS A 57 19.47 16.55 -11.43
C LYS A 57 19.26 15.53 -12.55
N GLU A 58 20.31 15.06 -13.20
CA GLU A 58 20.22 14.09 -14.29
C GLU A 58 19.98 12.67 -13.76
N ILE A 59 20.31 12.43 -12.49
CA ILE A 59 20.09 11.13 -11.85
C ILE A 59 18.84 11.10 -10.96
N MET A 60 18.31 9.90 -10.81
CA MET A 60 17.24 9.55 -9.88
C MET A 60 17.74 8.45 -8.95
N ILE A 61 17.60 8.69 -7.65
CA ILE A 61 17.93 7.73 -6.60
C ILE A 61 16.60 7.24 -6.00
N ILE A 62 16.25 5.99 -6.27
CA ILE A 62 14.97 5.38 -5.86
C ILE A 62 15.20 4.03 -5.20
N LYS A 63 14.21 3.56 -4.43
CA LYS A 63 14.28 2.22 -3.83
C LYS A 63 13.92 1.16 -4.85
N ALA A 64 14.60 0.01 -4.78
CA ALA A 64 14.20 -1.17 -5.52
C ALA A 64 12.90 -1.75 -4.97
N ASP A 65 12.18 -2.45 -5.84
CA ASP A 65 10.93 -3.14 -5.52
C ASP A 65 11.10 -4.27 -4.48
N LYS A 66 12.25 -4.98 -4.53
CA LYS A 66 12.61 -6.07 -3.62
C LYS A 66 14.10 -6.00 -3.28
N GLY A 67 14.48 -6.61 -2.15
CA GLY A 67 15.88 -6.78 -1.74
C GLY A 67 16.47 -5.62 -0.94
N ASN A 68 15.66 -4.64 -0.53
CA ASN A 68 16.11 -3.46 0.24
C ASN A 68 17.31 -2.74 -0.42
N ALA A 69 17.35 -2.71 -1.74
CA ALA A 69 18.41 -2.09 -2.53
C ALA A 69 18.03 -0.66 -2.94
N VAL A 70 19.05 0.15 -3.20
CA VAL A 70 18.93 1.49 -3.79
C VAL A 70 19.34 1.39 -5.26
N VAL A 71 18.57 2.01 -6.15
CA VAL A 71 18.81 2.05 -7.59
C VAL A 71 19.13 3.49 -7.97
N ILE A 72 20.21 3.66 -8.72
CA ILE A 72 20.60 4.92 -9.35
C ILE A 72 20.36 4.74 -10.85
N MET A 73 19.58 5.63 -11.46
CA MET A 73 19.30 5.59 -12.89
C MET A 73 19.13 7.00 -13.46
N ASN A 74 19.15 7.11 -14.80
CA ASN A 74 18.89 8.38 -15.46
C ASN A 74 17.44 8.83 -15.20
N ARG A 75 17.27 10.12 -14.91
CA ARG A 75 15.97 10.75 -14.67
C ARG A 75 15.07 10.70 -15.90
N THR A 76 15.63 10.95 -17.07
CA THR A 76 14.92 10.98 -18.34
C THR A 76 14.34 9.61 -18.66
N ASP A 77 15.12 8.54 -18.50
CA ASP A 77 14.66 7.16 -18.74
C ASP A 77 13.51 6.79 -17.79
N TYR A 78 13.65 7.15 -16.51
CA TYR A 78 12.58 6.94 -15.52
C TYR A 78 11.31 7.71 -15.89
N GLN A 79 11.43 8.98 -16.29
CA GLN A 79 10.29 9.80 -16.68
C GLN A 79 9.60 9.26 -17.93
N ASN A 80 10.36 8.89 -18.96
CA ASN A 80 9.85 8.30 -20.19
C ASN A 80 9.05 7.02 -19.90
N HIS A 81 9.57 6.14 -19.05
CA HIS A 81 8.88 4.92 -18.66
C HIS A 81 7.58 5.21 -17.91
N VAL A 82 7.60 6.13 -16.95
CA VAL A 82 6.39 6.56 -16.21
C VAL A 82 5.34 7.13 -17.17
N GLU A 83 5.75 7.98 -18.11
CA GLU A 83 4.84 8.58 -19.09
C GLU A 83 4.24 7.54 -20.02
N GLU A 84 5.04 6.56 -20.48
CA GLU A 84 4.55 5.44 -21.29
C GLU A 84 3.48 4.64 -20.54
N MET A 85 3.73 4.27 -19.28
CA MET A 85 2.76 3.58 -18.45
C MET A 85 1.44 4.38 -18.29
N LEU A 86 1.54 5.71 -18.20
CA LEU A 86 0.37 6.58 -18.05
C LEU A 86 -0.39 6.80 -19.38
N LYS A 87 0.18 6.43 -20.54
CA LYS A 87 -0.52 6.50 -21.85
C LYS A 87 -1.59 5.42 -22.00
N HIS A 88 -1.58 4.36 -21.19
CA HIS A 88 -2.58 3.29 -21.26
C HIS A 88 -4.01 3.79 -20.98
N LYS A 89 -4.78 4.04 -22.05
CA LYS A 89 -6.13 4.65 -22.02
C LYS A 89 -7.18 3.80 -21.31
N ASN A 90 -7.00 2.49 -21.24
CA ASN A 90 -7.93 1.59 -20.56
C ASN A 90 -7.88 1.73 -19.03
N THR A 91 -6.75 2.21 -18.49
CA THR A 91 -6.51 2.32 -17.05
C THR A 91 -6.50 3.77 -16.59
N TYR A 92 -5.86 4.66 -17.36
CA TYR A 92 -5.66 6.06 -16.97
C TYR A 92 -6.41 7.00 -17.90
N LYS A 93 -7.03 8.01 -17.30
CA LYS A 93 -7.66 9.12 -18.01
C LYS A 93 -6.95 10.41 -17.67
N ARG A 94 -6.34 11.04 -18.67
CA ARG A 94 -5.69 12.34 -18.50
C ARG A 94 -6.73 13.40 -18.15
N ILE A 95 -6.47 14.14 -17.07
CA ILE A 95 -7.24 15.33 -16.72
C ILE A 95 -6.75 16.47 -17.62
N THR A 96 -7.61 16.94 -18.51
CA THR A 96 -7.27 17.97 -19.51
C THR A 96 -7.37 19.39 -18.94
N ASP A 97 -8.24 19.59 -17.95
CA ASP A 97 -8.41 20.87 -17.28
C ASP A 97 -7.43 21.00 -16.10
N LYS A 98 -6.35 21.76 -16.30
CA LYS A 98 -5.32 22.01 -15.28
C LYS A 98 -5.84 22.73 -14.03
N ARG A 99 -6.99 23.43 -14.11
CA ARG A 99 -7.61 24.08 -12.93
C ARG A 99 -8.42 23.10 -12.09
N ARG A 100 -8.61 21.87 -12.57
CA ARG A 100 -9.52 20.88 -11.99
C ARG A 100 -8.76 19.74 -11.33
N ASN A 101 -7.92 20.07 -10.35
CA ASN A 101 -7.49 19.07 -9.38
C ASN A 101 -8.76 18.56 -8.66
N PRO A 102 -9.15 17.28 -8.81
CA PRO A 102 -10.38 16.77 -8.21
C PRO A 102 -10.28 16.61 -6.69
N THR A 103 -9.08 16.77 -6.11
CA THR A 103 -8.80 16.54 -4.69
C THR A 103 -9.70 17.39 -3.80
N SER A 104 -9.72 18.71 -3.97
CA SER A 104 -10.53 19.60 -3.13
C SER A 104 -12.02 19.30 -3.26
N LYS A 105 -12.50 19.01 -4.47
CA LYS A 105 -13.90 18.61 -4.69
C LYS A 105 -14.22 17.29 -3.97
N THR A 106 -13.35 16.29 -4.11
CA THR A 106 -13.51 14.97 -3.46
C THR A 106 -13.50 15.11 -1.94
N GLU A 107 -12.65 15.99 -1.41
CA GLU A 107 -12.60 16.33 0.00
C GLU A 107 -13.93 16.93 0.47
N THR A 108 -14.45 17.95 -0.22
CA THR A 108 -15.75 18.56 0.11
C THR A 108 -16.89 17.55 0.01
N ASP A 109 -16.98 16.78 -1.07
CA ASP A 109 -18.02 15.77 -1.28
C ASP A 109 -17.99 14.72 -0.15
N LEU A 110 -16.78 14.28 0.25
CA LEU A 110 -16.61 13.32 1.34
C LEU A 110 -16.98 13.91 2.70
N GLN A 111 -16.59 15.16 2.98
CA GLN A 111 -16.98 15.85 4.22
C GLN A 111 -18.49 15.96 4.34
N GLN A 112 -19.21 16.23 3.24
CA GLN A 112 -20.67 16.28 3.25
C GLN A 112 -21.31 14.92 3.54
N ILE A 113 -20.73 13.83 3.02
CA ILE A 113 -21.19 12.47 3.33
C ILE A 113 -20.95 12.14 4.81
N LEU A 114 -19.75 12.44 5.32
CA LEU A 114 -19.40 12.18 6.72
C LEU A 114 -20.25 12.98 7.69
N LEU A 115 -20.55 14.25 7.37
CA LEU A 115 -21.43 15.10 8.17
C LEU A 115 -22.83 14.48 8.28
N LYS A 116 -23.41 14.07 7.14
CA LYS A 116 -24.72 13.39 7.14
C LYS A 116 -24.71 12.10 7.97
N LEU A 117 -23.63 11.33 7.93
CA LEU A 117 -23.50 10.10 8.72
C LEU A 117 -23.38 10.38 10.22
N ASN A 118 -22.74 11.49 10.60
CA ASN A 118 -22.63 11.94 11.99
C ASN A 118 -23.99 12.41 12.51
N ASP A 119 -24.68 13.26 11.73
CA ASP A 119 -25.99 13.82 12.09
C ASP A 119 -27.07 12.73 12.23
N THR A 120 -26.96 11.65 11.46
CA THR A 120 -27.85 10.49 11.52
C THR A 120 -27.43 9.45 12.57
N GLY A 121 -26.29 9.64 13.23
CA GLY A 121 -25.79 8.74 14.28
C GLY A 121 -25.23 7.40 13.77
N TYR A 122 -24.95 7.26 12.47
CA TYR A 122 -24.30 6.05 11.93
C TYR A 122 -22.80 5.96 12.27
N ILE A 123 -22.18 7.10 12.56
CA ILE A 123 -20.81 7.20 13.07
C ILE A 123 -20.80 8.04 14.34
N THR A 124 -19.84 7.76 15.22
CA THR A 124 -19.61 8.56 16.42
C THR A 124 -18.83 9.84 16.11
N GLU A 125 -18.93 10.86 16.96
CA GLU A 125 -18.18 12.13 16.81
C GLU A 125 -16.65 11.88 16.75
N ASN A 126 -16.16 10.91 17.52
CA ASN A 126 -14.76 10.48 17.50
C ASN A 126 -14.36 9.85 16.16
N GLU A 127 -15.25 9.08 15.54
CA GLU A 127 -15.02 8.54 14.20
C GLU A 127 -15.10 9.63 13.15
N TYR A 128 -16.10 10.52 13.21
CA TYR A 128 -16.20 11.67 12.32
C TYR A 128 -14.92 12.50 12.32
N THR A 129 -14.41 12.86 13.49
CA THR A 129 -13.16 13.63 13.62
C THR A 129 -11.95 12.91 13.01
N LYS A 130 -11.86 11.57 13.14
CA LYS A 130 -10.77 10.77 12.58
C LYS A 130 -10.87 10.55 11.08
N LEU A 131 -12.09 10.46 10.56
CA LEU A 131 -12.38 10.16 9.16
C LEU A 131 -12.40 11.41 8.30
N LYS A 132 -12.69 12.57 8.89
CA LYS A 132 -12.80 13.84 8.20
C LYS A 132 -11.45 14.21 7.58
N PRO A 133 -11.35 14.30 6.25
CA PRO A 133 -10.14 14.79 5.59
C PRO A 133 -9.98 16.29 5.83
N PHE A 134 -8.72 16.74 5.96
CA PHE A 134 -8.33 18.15 6.06
C PHE A 134 -7.00 18.35 5.34
N ASP A 135 -6.92 19.39 4.50
CA ASP A 135 -5.72 19.76 3.74
C ASP A 135 -5.13 18.59 2.94
N SER A 136 -6.00 17.89 2.20
CA SER A 136 -5.60 16.68 1.47
C SER A 136 -4.83 17.03 0.21
N TYR A 137 -3.91 16.15 -0.18
CA TYR A 137 -3.17 16.23 -1.44
C TYR A 137 -3.54 15.11 -2.40
N PRO A 138 -3.37 15.29 -3.72
CA PRO A 138 -3.62 14.23 -4.69
C PRO A 138 -2.71 13.03 -4.41
N ALA A 139 -3.24 11.82 -4.65
CA ALA A 139 -2.44 10.60 -4.54
C ALA A 139 -1.21 10.67 -5.46
N ALA A 140 -0.06 10.27 -4.93
CA ALA A 140 1.21 10.34 -5.65
C ALA A 140 1.43 9.06 -6.46
N PHE A 141 1.78 9.21 -7.74
CA PHE A 141 2.16 8.10 -8.60
C PHE A 141 3.69 8.06 -8.78
N TYR A 142 4.28 6.89 -8.56
CA TYR A 142 5.70 6.64 -8.83
C TYR A 142 5.93 5.16 -9.12
N CYS A 143 7.10 4.82 -9.63
CA CYS A 143 7.45 3.48 -10.06
C CYS A 143 8.67 2.93 -9.30
N LEU A 144 8.67 1.65 -8.96
CA LEU A 144 9.79 0.96 -8.31
C LEU A 144 10.44 -0.05 -9.28
N PRO A 145 11.77 -0.01 -9.50
CA PRO A 145 12.46 -0.95 -10.38
C PRO A 145 12.44 -2.38 -9.83
N LYS A 146 12.03 -3.35 -10.65
CA LYS A 146 12.05 -4.79 -10.32
C LYS A 146 13.38 -5.42 -10.72
N ILE A 147 14.45 -5.04 -10.04
CA ILE A 147 15.83 -5.52 -10.32
C ILE A 147 16.00 -7.05 -10.29
N HIS A 148 15.09 -7.77 -9.61
CA HIS A 148 15.09 -9.23 -9.53
C HIS A 148 14.48 -9.93 -10.77
N LYS A 149 14.01 -9.16 -11.76
CA LYS A 149 13.44 -9.68 -13.01
C LYS A 149 14.30 -9.36 -14.23
N VAL A 150 15.45 -8.71 -14.05
CA VAL A 150 16.30 -8.26 -15.16
C VAL A 150 16.78 -9.44 -16.01
N SER A 151 17.20 -10.54 -15.38
CA SER A 151 17.62 -11.76 -16.07
C SER A 151 16.50 -12.46 -16.87
N LEU A 152 15.24 -12.13 -16.61
CA LEU A 152 14.09 -12.66 -17.36
C LEU A 152 13.82 -11.87 -18.64
N VAL A 153 14.24 -10.61 -18.69
CA VAL A 153 14.08 -9.75 -19.88
C VAL A 153 14.99 -10.18 -21.03
N GLU A 154 16.14 -10.76 -20.69
CA GLU A 154 17.06 -11.35 -21.68
C GLU A 154 16.51 -12.63 -22.35
N GLN A 155 15.54 -13.30 -21.71
CA GLN A 155 15.05 -14.62 -22.13
C GLN A 155 13.63 -14.63 -22.71
N ASP A 156 12.81 -13.59 -22.44
CA ASP A 156 11.42 -13.53 -22.90
C ASP A 156 11.09 -12.14 -23.49
N GLU A 157 10.70 -12.12 -24.77
CA GLU A 157 10.34 -10.89 -25.47
C GLU A 157 9.09 -10.21 -24.90
N HIS A 158 8.20 -10.96 -24.20
CA HIS A 158 7.04 -10.37 -23.52
C HIS A 158 7.43 -9.51 -22.31
N PHE A 159 8.66 -9.62 -21.84
CA PHE A 159 9.18 -8.85 -20.71
C PHE A 159 10.00 -7.62 -21.12
N LYS A 160 10.32 -7.48 -22.41
CA LYS A 160 10.95 -6.27 -22.96
C LYS A 160 9.96 -5.12 -22.91
N THR A 161 10.41 -3.98 -22.37
CA THR A 161 9.61 -2.75 -22.38
C THR A 161 9.90 -1.97 -23.66
N GLU A 162 8.88 -1.36 -24.28
CA GLU A 162 9.04 -0.63 -25.54
C GLU A 162 9.93 0.63 -25.38
N ALA A 163 10.12 1.14 -24.15
CA ALA A 163 10.98 2.29 -23.82
C ALA A 163 12.50 2.01 -23.71
N GLY A 164 13.00 0.83 -24.11
CA GLY A 164 14.44 0.58 -24.17
C GLY A 164 15.13 0.51 -22.79
N THR A 165 14.35 0.28 -21.71
CA THR A 165 14.90 -0.04 -20.39
C THR A 165 14.63 -1.51 -20.08
N ASP A 166 15.68 -2.31 -19.91
CA ASP A 166 15.58 -3.77 -19.65
C ASP A 166 15.07 -4.11 -18.23
N ILE A 167 14.59 -3.11 -17.47
CA ILE A 167 14.14 -3.29 -16.09
C ILE A 167 12.65 -2.97 -15.99
N PRO A 168 11.79 -3.96 -15.69
CA PRO A 168 10.37 -3.71 -15.52
C PRO A 168 10.11 -2.96 -14.21
N PHE A 169 9.14 -2.05 -14.21
CA PHE A 169 8.76 -1.30 -13.01
C PHE A 169 7.50 -1.85 -12.34
N ARG A 170 7.34 -1.56 -11.05
CA ARG A 170 6.07 -1.69 -10.32
C ARG A 170 5.46 -0.30 -10.16
N PRO A 171 4.28 -0.03 -10.73
CA PRO A 171 3.58 1.23 -10.47
C PRO A 171 3.06 1.23 -9.03
N ILE A 172 3.26 2.34 -8.33
CA ILE A 172 2.77 2.60 -6.99
C ILE A 172 1.88 3.84 -7.04
N ASN A 173 0.64 3.67 -6.61
CA ASN A 173 -0.28 4.77 -6.35
C ASN A 173 -0.40 4.96 -4.83
N SER A 174 0.34 5.93 -4.29
CA SER A 174 0.34 6.25 -2.87
C SER A 174 -0.79 7.21 -2.53
N SER A 175 -1.86 6.66 -1.95
CA SER A 175 -3.01 7.43 -1.47
C SER A 175 -2.84 7.99 -0.06
N ILE A 176 -1.66 7.85 0.57
CA ILE A 176 -1.39 8.44 1.89
C ILE A 176 -1.67 9.94 1.82
N GLY A 177 -2.44 10.47 2.78
CA GLY A 177 -2.83 11.88 2.85
C GLY A 177 -3.76 12.37 1.73
N SER A 178 -4.27 11.48 0.89
CA SER A 178 -5.37 11.79 -0.02
C SER A 178 -6.72 11.83 0.72
N PRO A 179 -7.75 12.51 0.18
CA PRO A 179 -9.02 12.71 0.87
C PRO A 179 -9.68 11.41 1.35
N THR A 180 -9.53 10.32 0.60
CA THR A 180 -10.20 9.04 0.86
C THR A 180 -9.38 8.09 1.72
N TYR A 181 -8.18 8.46 2.16
CA TYR A 181 -7.22 7.53 2.80
C TYR A 181 -7.76 6.92 4.10
N GLU A 182 -8.15 7.76 5.06
CA GLU A 182 -8.62 7.28 6.37
C GLU A 182 -9.97 6.56 6.27
N VAL A 183 -10.86 7.03 5.39
CA VAL A 183 -12.12 6.34 5.08
C VAL A 183 -11.86 4.97 4.47
N SER A 184 -10.89 4.84 3.55
CA SER A 184 -10.53 3.54 2.95
C SER A 184 -10.02 2.56 4.00
N LYS A 185 -9.17 3.01 4.94
CA LYS A 185 -8.70 2.19 6.07
C LYS A 185 -9.84 1.77 6.98
N TYR A 186 -10.75 2.70 7.29
CA TYR A 186 -11.92 2.42 8.10
C TYR A 186 -12.83 1.38 7.44
N LEU A 187 -13.13 1.56 6.15
CA LEU A 187 -13.91 0.60 5.35
C LEU A 187 -13.24 -0.77 5.32
N ALA A 188 -11.94 -0.86 5.06
CA ALA A 188 -11.22 -2.12 5.08
C ALA A 188 -11.34 -2.84 6.43
N ARG A 189 -11.26 -2.09 7.53
CA ARG A 189 -11.41 -2.62 8.90
C ARG A 189 -12.81 -3.16 9.14
N ILE A 190 -13.86 -2.39 8.85
CA ILE A 190 -15.24 -2.84 9.10
C ILE A 190 -15.67 -3.94 8.13
N LEU A 191 -15.16 -3.96 6.89
CA LEU A 191 -15.50 -4.99 5.90
C LEU A 191 -14.66 -6.27 6.08
N LYS A 192 -13.65 -6.28 6.96
CA LYS A 192 -12.76 -7.43 7.17
C LYS A 192 -13.51 -8.73 7.44
N HIS A 193 -14.61 -8.66 8.18
CA HIS A 193 -15.41 -9.85 8.52
C HIS A 193 -16.20 -10.40 7.33
N LEU A 194 -16.29 -9.72 6.18
CA LEU A 194 -17.03 -10.20 5.01
C LEU A 194 -16.20 -11.11 4.09
N TYR A 195 -14.89 -11.19 4.30
CA TYR A 195 -14.03 -12.06 3.52
C TYR A 195 -14.11 -13.50 4.03
N ASN A 196 -13.97 -14.47 3.12
CA ASN A 196 -13.96 -15.88 3.45
C ASN A 196 -12.51 -16.36 3.56
N GLU A 197 -12.11 -16.84 4.74
CA GLU A 197 -10.74 -17.28 5.02
C GLU A 197 -10.44 -18.69 4.46
N ASN A 198 -11.45 -19.45 4.00
CA ASN A 198 -11.30 -20.87 3.64
C ASN A 198 -10.30 -21.16 2.51
N TYR A 199 -9.99 -20.18 1.67
CA TYR A 199 -9.05 -20.32 0.55
C TYR A 199 -7.89 -19.32 0.62
N THR A 200 -7.68 -18.70 1.79
CA THR A 200 -6.61 -17.73 2.01
C THR A 200 -5.67 -18.26 3.09
N VAL A 201 -4.37 -18.24 2.81
CA VAL A 201 -3.32 -18.56 3.78
C VAL A 201 -2.92 -17.28 4.54
N LYS A 202 -2.67 -17.38 5.85
CA LYS A 202 -2.38 -16.17 6.65
C LYS A 202 -0.98 -15.63 6.41
N ASN A 203 -0.01 -16.52 6.17
CA ASN A 203 1.39 -16.17 5.99
C ASN A 203 2.14 -17.21 5.12
N SER A 204 3.35 -16.86 4.71
CA SER A 204 4.20 -17.70 3.86
C SER A 204 4.65 -19.00 4.53
N LYS A 205 4.79 -19.01 5.86
CA LYS A 205 5.17 -20.22 6.61
C LYS A 205 4.04 -21.25 6.60
N GLU A 206 2.80 -20.82 6.85
CA GLU A 206 1.61 -21.67 6.74
C GLU A 206 1.45 -22.23 5.33
N PHE A 207 1.66 -21.39 4.30
CA PHE A 207 1.63 -21.84 2.92
C PHE A 207 2.69 -22.90 2.62
N ALA A 208 3.95 -22.68 3.03
CA ALA A 208 5.02 -23.65 2.83
C ALA A 208 4.70 -24.99 3.50
N THR A 209 4.22 -24.96 4.75
CA THR A 209 3.76 -26.16 5.46
C THR A 209 2.60 -26.84 4.75
N PHE A 210 1.60 -26.07 4.30
CA PHE A 210 0.44 -26.60 3.59
C PHE A 210 0.84 -27.34 2.32
N VAL A 211 1.66 -26.70 1.45
CA VAL A 211 2.11 -27.26 0.18
C VAL A 211 3.00 -28.49 0.38
N THR A 212 3.92 -28.44 1.35
CA THR A 212 4.84 -29.57 1.64
C THR A 212 4.08 -30.81 2.12
N ASN A 213 2.93 -30.63 2.77
CA ASN A 213 2.10 -31.73 3.25
C ASN A 213 1.09 -32.24 2.21
N GLN A 214 1.00 -31.64 1.02
CA GLN A 214 0.14 -32.17 -0.04
C GLN A 214 0.83 -33.35 -0.72
N LYS A 215 0.11 -34.47 -0.85
CA LYS A 215 0.54 -35.60 -1.70
C LYS A 215 -0.03 -35.38 -3.09
N ILE A 216 0.83 -35.40 -4.10
CA ILE A 216 0.45 -35.30 -5.51
C ILE A 216 0.56 -36.71 -6.08
N ASN A 217 -0.54 -37.23 -6.61
CA ASN A 217 -0.55 -38.56 -7.24
C ASN A 217 0.23 -38.54 -8.58
N PRO A 218 0.68 -39.69 -9.10
CA PRO A 218 1.44 -39.74 -10.36
C PRO A 218 0.71 -39.17 -11.58
N ASP A 219 -0.62 -39.12 -11.54
CA ASP A 219 -1.52 -38.57 -12.56
C ASP A 219 -1.96 -37.11 -12.28
N GLU A 220 -1.49 -36.51 -11.19
CA GLU A 220 -1.80 -35.14 -10.80
C GLU A 220 -0.64 -34.19 -11.10
N GLN A 221 -0.97 -32.92 -11.31
CA GLN A 221 0.00 -31.84 -11.50
C GLN A 221 -0.34 -30.65 -10.62
N LEU A 222 0.68 -30.08 -10.00
CA LEU A 222 0.56 -28.82 -9.28
C LEU A 222 0.80 -27.67 -10.26
N VAL A 223 -0.20 -26.82 -10.43
CA VAL A 223 -0.14 -25.64 -11.32
C VAL A 223 -0.20 -24.38 -10.49
N SER A 224 0.68 -23.42 -10.81
CA SER A 224 0.70 -22.09 -10.19
C SER A 224 0.17 -21.06 -11.19
N PHE A 225 -0.71 -20.18 -10.72
CA PHE A 225 -1.25 -19.07 -11.49
C PHE A 225 -0.87 -17.75 -10.81
N ASP A 226 -0.44 -16.77 -11.60
CA ASP A 226 -0.22 -15.39 -11.16
C ASP A 226 -1.12 -14.45 -11.96
N VAL A 227 -1.72 -13.47 -11.27
CA VAL A 227 -2.60 -12.50 -11.92
C VAL A 227 -1.81 -11.26 -12.30
N THR A 228 -1.79 -10.94 -13.59
CA THR A 228 -1.17 -9.71 -14.10
C THR A 228 -2.00 -8.49 -13.70
N SER A 229 -1.35 -7.48 -13.12
CA SER A 229 -1.95 -6.16 -12.87
C SER A 229 -3.29 -6.23 -12.12
N LEU A 230 -3.34 -7.02 -11.03
CA LEU A 230 -4.55 -7.30 -10.26
C LEU A 230 -5.35 -6.02 -9.93
N PHE A 231 -4.72 -5.00 -9.34
CA PHE A 231 -5.43 -3.82 -8.84
C PHE A 231 -6.14 -3.01 -9.92
N THR A 232 -5.56 -2.89 -11.11
CA THR A 232 -6.16 -2.15 -12.23
C THR A 232 -7.20 -2.96 -12.99
N SER A 233 -7.26 -4.26 -12.73
CA SER A 233 -8.12 -5.21 -13.44
C SER A 233 -9.34 -5.64 -12.61
N ILE A 234 -9.51 -5.12 -11.39
CA ILE A 234 -10.66 -5.46 -10.54
C ILE A 234 -11.92 -4.78 -11.06
N PRO A 235 -12.97 -5.52 -11.49
CA PRO A 235 -14.25 -4.95 -11.86
C PRO A 235 -14.97 -4.41 -10.62
N VAL A 236 -14.93 -3.09 -10.42
CA VAL A 236 -15.45 -2.41 -9.22
C VAL A 236 -16.93 -2.72 -8.98
N ASP A 237 -17.75 -2.72 -10.03
CA ASP A 237 -19.19 -3.00 -9.92
C ASP A 237 -19.47 -4.41 -9.43
N LEU A 238 -18.73 -5.41 -9.95
CA LEU A 238 -18.83 -6.78 -9.50
C LEU A 238 -18.38 -6.92 -8.04
N ALA A 239 -17.29 -6.26 -7.65
CA ALA A 239 -16.82 -6.26 -6.27
C ALA A 239 -17.88 -5.68 -5.31
N LEU A 240 -18.55 -4.59 -5.69
CA LEU A 240 -19.65 -4.00 -4.92
C LEU A 240 -20.86 -4.94 -4.82
N GLN A 241 -21.23 -5.62 -5.91
CA GLN A 241 -22.32 -6.60 -5.91
C GLN A 241 -22.02 -7.79 -4.97
N ILE A 242 -20.80 -8.34 -5.03
CA ILE A 242 -20.38 -9.44 -4.16
C ILE A 242 -20.44 -9.01 -2.69
N ASN A 243 -19.94 -7.82 -2.35
CA ASN A 243 -19.97 -7.30 -0.99
C ASN A 243 -21.40 -7.10 -0.48
N ARG A 244 -22.33 -6.61 -1.31
CA ARG A 244 -23.75 -6.50 -0.97
C ARG A 244 -24.37 -7.88 -0.69
N LYS A 245 -24.12 -8.87 -1.57
CA LYS A 245 -24.60 -10.24 -1.39
C LYS A 245 -24.09 -10.88 -0.09
N ARG A 246 -22.78 -10.76 0.19
CA ARG A 246 -22.17 -11.32 1.41
C ARG A 246 -22.72 -10.69 2.68
N ARG A 247 -22.93 -9.37 2.70
CA ARG A 247 -23.60 -8.68 3.81
C ARG A 247 -24.99 -9.24 4.06
N ALA A 248 -25.80 -9.41 3.00
CA ALA A 248 -27.15 -9.95 3.12
C ALA A 248 -27.16 -11.40 3.64
N CYS A 249 -26.24 -12.25 3.16
CA CYS A 249 -26.13 -13.64 3.63
C CYS A 249 -25.71 -13.74 5.10
N LYS A 250 -24.76 -12.91 5.57
CA LYS A 250 -24.37 -12.90 6.98
C LYS A 250 -25.47 -12.37 7.90
N HIS A 251 -26.27 -11.43 7.43
CA HIS A 251 -27.42 -10.96 8.20
C HIS A 251 -28.47 -12.05 8.37
N LYS A 252 -28.69 -12.89 7.35
CA LYS A 252 -29.59 -14.05 7.41
C LYS A 252 -29.04 -15.20 8.28
N SER A 253 -27.72 -15.45 8.28
CA SER A 253 -27.12 -16.52 9.08
C SER A 253 -27.11 -16.25 10.60
N LEU A 254 -27.33 -15.00 11.03
CA LEU A 254 -27.53 -14.65 12.44
C LEU A 254 -28.98 -14.92 12.90
N ASP A 255 -29.95 -14.98 11.97
CA ASP A 255 -31.36 -15.25 12.25
C ASP A 255 -31.81 -16.67 11.90
N THR A 256 -31.00 -17.46 11.20
CA THR A 256 -31.37 -18.85 10.87
C THR A 256 -30.14 -19.76 10.80
N THR A 257 -30.05 -20.67 11.77
CA THR A 257 -29.33 -21.94 11.67
C THR A 257 -29.95 -22.76 10.55
N HIS A 258 -29.47 -22.65 9.30
CA HIS A 258 -29.63 -23.72 8.33
C HIS A 258 -28.54 -23.74 7.26
N GLN A 259 -28.07 -24.95 7.01
CA GLN A 259 -27.00 -25.39 6.12
C GLN A 259 -27.14 -24.85 4.69
N PHE A 260 -26.06 -24.31 4.11
CA PHE A 260 -26.00 -23.99 2.69
C PHE A 260 -25.22 -25.05 1.91
N ASN A 261 -25.92 -25.63 0.93
CA ASN A 261 -25.49 -26.70 0.04
C ASN A 261 -24.59 -26.19 -1.10
N ARG A 262 -23.53 -26.93 -1.42
CA ARG A 262 -22.55 -26.64 -2.49
C ARG A 262 -23.13 -26.99 -3.86
N ARG A 263 -23.58 -26.03 -4.69
CA ARG A 263 -23.70 -26.28 -6.15
C ARG A 263 -23.84 -25.11 -7.14
N THR A 264 -23.92 -23.84 -6.74
CA THR A 264 -24.34 -22.77 -7.68
C THR A 264 -23.30 -21.76 -8.16
N ASP A 265 -22.05 -21.75 -7.68
CA ASP A 265 -21.13 -20.63 -7.98
C ASP A 265 -20.10 -20.87 -9.10
N LEU A 266 -20.23 -21.96 -9.87
CA LEU A 266 -19.31 -22.27 -10.99
C LEU A 266 -19.75 -21.72 -12.36
N GLN A 267 -20.77 -20.86 -12.45
CA GLN A 267 -21.25 -20.31 -13.73
C GLN A 267 -20.97 -18.82 -13.98
N LEU A 268 -20.13 -18.16 -13.17
CA LEU A 268 -19.82 -16.73 -13.34
C LEU A 268 -18.37 -16.42 -13.69
N ILE A 269 -17.70 -17.35 -14.38
CA ILE A 269 -16.44 -17.07 -15.10
C ILE A 269 -16.57 -17.64 -16.52
N LYS A 270 -17.26 -16.87 -17.37
CA LYS A 270 -17.04 -16.77 -18.81
C LYS A 270 -17.28 -15.33 -19.22
#